data_AF-A0A0V0S954-F1
#
_entry.id   AF-A0A0V0S954-F1
#
_cell.length_a   1.000
_cell.length_b   1.000
_cell.length_c   1.000
_cell.angle_alpha   90.00
_cell.angle_beta   90.00
_cell.angle_gamma   90.00
#
_symmetry.space_group_name_H-M   'P 1'
#
loop_
_entity.id
_entity.type
_entity.pdbx_description
1 polymer ?
#
loop_
_entity_poly.entity_id
_entity_poly.type
_entity_poly.pdbx_seq_one_letter_code
_entity_poly.pdbx_strand_id
1 'polypeptide(L)'
;MSDLIYQFFLYKLNSLNSILEVYKERTNPALQLLRSHHANREQKHYLLLLFRQAQEVERNIFIEKQLVINILTDLNPNFHDIYAMSNLVYYFFMDKLSNLDSMVEDYKEKTNFILSMLHCHSALTENQRQLIILLLNQIREVEVRLIQERELILHYI
;
A
#
# COMPACT_ATOMS: atom_id res chain seq x y z
N MET A 1 -21.15 -11.22 -32.92
CA MET A 1 -19.68 -11.26 -33.15
C MET A 1 -18.96 -10.28 -32.23
N SER A 2 -19.25 -8.97 -32.28
CA SER A 2 -18.63 -7.95 -31.40
C SER A 2 -18.80 -8.24 -29.89
N ASP A 3 -19.97 -8.72 -29.47
CA ASP A 3 -20.26 -8.99 -28.05
C ASP A 3 -19.40 -10.13 -27.47
N LEU A 4 -19.20 -11.22 -28.21
CA LEU A 4 -18.42 -12.38 -27.74
C LEU A 4 -16.92 -12.07 -27.61
N ILE A 5 -16.40 -11.24 -28.52
CA ILE A 5 -15.03 -10.73 -28.48
C ILE A 5 -14.85 -9.78 -27.30
N TYR A 6 -15.81 -8.87 -27.08
CA TYR A 6 -15.79 -7.95 -25.95
C TYR A 6 -15.83 -8.68 -24.59
N GLN A 7 -16.71 -9.68 -24.44
CA GLN A 7 -16.78 -10.51 -23.24
C GLN A 7 -15.47 -11.27 -22.97
N PHE A 8 -14.81 -11.79 -24.01
CA PHE A 8 -13.51 -12.43 -23.87
C PHE A 8 -12.45 -11.48 -23.29
N PHE A 9 -12.35 -10.26 -23.82
CA PHE A 9 -11.38 -9.28 -23.34
C PHE A 9 -11.72 -8.75 -21.94
N LEU A 10 -12.99 -8.62 -21.58
CA LEU A 10 -13.41 -8.31 -20.21
C LEU A 10 -12.98 -9.41 -19.23
N TYR A 11 -13.24 -10.67 -19.56
CA TYR A 11 -12.78 -11.81 -18.76
C TYR A 11 -11.27 -11.79 -18.60
N LYS A 12 -10.54 -11.56 -19.70
CA LYS A 12 -9.08 -11.47 -19.68
C LYS A 12 -8.58 -10.32 -18.80
N LEU A 13 -9.20 -9.14 -18.85
CA LEU A 13 -8.87 -8.01 -17.98
C LEU A 13 -9.05 -8.36 -16.49
N ASN A 14 -10.16 -9.01 -16.15
CA ASN A 14 -10.42 -9.45 -14.78
C ASN A 14 -9.40 -10.49 -14.30
N SER A 15 -9.02 -11.43 -15.17
CA SER A 15 -7.97 -12.39 -14.88
C SER A 15 -6.62 -11.71 -14.63
N LEU A 16 -6.23 -10.73 -15.45
CA LEU A 16 -5.00 -9.97 -15.26
C LEU A 16 -5.00 -9.17 -13.96
N ASN A 17 -6.13 -8.57 -13.57
CA ASN A 17 -6.27 -7.88 -12.28
C ASN A 17 -6.06 -8.85 -11.11
N SER A 18 -6.74 -10.01 -11.14
CA SER A 18 -6.60 -11.03 -10.09
C SER A 18 -5.17 -11.58 -10.00
N ILE A 19 -4.52 -11.82 -11.15
CA ILE A 19 -3.12 -12.25 -11.18
C ILE A 19 -2.22 -11.19 -10.54
N LEU A 20 -2.40 -9.91 -10.86
CA LEU A 20 -1.60 -8.81 -10.28
C LEU A 20 -1.77 -8.72 -8.76
N GLU A 21 -2.98 -8.87 -8.24
CA GLU A 21 -3.22 -8.87 -6.78
C GLU A 21 -2.47 -10.02 -6.10
N VAL A 22 -2.67 -11.25 -6.58
CA VAL A 22 -1.99 -12.43 -6.05
C VAL A 22 -0.47 -12.30 -6.15
N TYR A 23 0.02 -11.68 -7.24
CA TYR A 23 1.44 -11.47 -7.44
C TYR A 23 2.02 -10.50 -6.40
N LYS A 24 1.35 -9.36 -6.18
CA LYS A 24 1.74 -8.35 -5.17
C LYS A 24 1.78 -8.93 -3.77
N GLU A 25 0.74 -9.68 -3.37
CA GLU A 25 0.68 -10.35 -2.07
C GLU A 25 1.88 -11.27 -1.83
N ARG A 26 2.33 -11.99 -2.88
CA ARG A 26 3.46 -12.93 -2.78
C ARG A 26 4.82 -12.24 -2.80
N THR A 27 4.94 -11.10 -3.47
CA THR A 27 6.21 -10.35 -3.55
C THR A 27 6.47 -9.47 -2.33
N ASN A 28 5.43 -9.01 -1.63
CA ASN A 28 5.54 -8.11 -0.47
C ASN A 28 6.37 -8.70 0.70
N PRO A 29 6.19 -9.98 1.11
CA PRO A 29 7.02 -10.59 2.14
C PRO A 29 8.50 -10.69 1.77
N ALA A 30 8.81 -10.97 0.49
CA ALA A 30 10.19 -11.03 0.01
C ALA A 30 10.87 -9.65 0.05
N LEU A 31 10.12 -8.59 -0.25
CA LEU A 31 10.59 -7.20 -0.12
C LEU A 31 10.89 -6.83 1.34
N GLN A 32 10.02 -7.25 2.28
CA GLN A 32 10.23 -7.05 3.71
C GLN A 32 11.49 -7.78 4.21
N LEU A 33 11.73 -9.01 3.76
CA LEU A 33 12.93 -9.78 4.09
C LEU A 33 14.21 -9.13 3.55
N LEU A 34 14.18 -8.56 2.33
CA LEU A 34 15.30 -7.79 1.77
C LEU A 34 15.67 -6.58 2.62
N ARG A 35 14.66 -5.89 3.15
CA ARG A 35 14.82 -4.70 4.02
C ARG A 35 15.25 -5.07 5.44
N SER A 36 15.02 -6.31 5.87
CA SER A 36 15.39 -6.78 7.21
C SER A 36 16.90 -6.98 7.39
N HIS A 37 17.35 -6.91 8.65
CA HIS A 37 18.71 -7.28 9.03
C HIS A 37 18.91 -8.81 9.18
N HIS A 38 17.86 -9.60 9.00
CA HIS A 38 17.86 -11.04 9.29
C HIS A 38 18.42 -11.90 8.16
N ALA A 39 18.41 -11.41 6.91
CA ALA A 39 18.96 -12.13 5.77
C ALA A 39 20.48 -11.91 5.64
N ASN A 40 21.24 -12.99 5.51
CA ASN A 40 22.68 -12.92 5.24
C ASN A 40 22.97 -12.43 3.81
N ARG A 41 24.24 -12.16 3.49
CA ARG A 41 24.65 -11.52 2.22
C ARG A 41 24.26 -12.34 0.98
N GLU A 42 24.38 -13.67 1.03
CA GLU A 42 23.97 -14.55 -0.06
C GLU A 42 22.45 -14.59 -0.21
N GLN A 43 21.71 -14.73 0.88
CA GLN A 43 20.24 -14.69 0.88
C GLN A 43 19.72 -13.38 0.30
N LYS A 44 20.33 -12.24 0.66
CA LYS A 44 20.00 -10.93 0.08
C LYS A 44 20.29 -10.87 -1.42
N HIS A 45 21.39 -11.47 -1.87
CA HIS A 45 21.73 -11.53 -3.29
C HIS A 45 20.70 -12.35 -4.09
N TYR A 46 20.34 -13.54 -3.60
CA TYR A 46 19.31 -14.38 -4.23
C TYR A 46 17.93 -13.72 -4.22
N LEU A 47 17.53 -13.12 -3.10
CA LEU A 47 16.27 -12.39 -3.01
C LEU A 47 16.23 -11.20 -3.98
N LEU A 48 17.33 -10.48 -4.19
CA LEU A 48 17.43 -9.40 -5.18
C LEU A 48 17.21 -9.91 -6.62
N LEU A 49 17.80 -11.07 -6.96
CA LEU A 49 17.61 -11.69 -8.28
C LEU A 49 16.16 -12.11 -8.51
N LEU A 50 15.56 -12.79 -7.53
CA LEU A 50 14.15 -13.19 -7.58
C LEU A 50 13.22 -11.98 -7.65
N PHE A 51 13.54 -10.92 -6.91
CA PHE A 51 12.76 -9.69 -6.92
C PHE A 51 12.83 -8.98 -8.28
N ARG A 52 14.02 -8.91 -8.90
CA ARG A 52 14.16 -8.36 -10.25
C ARG A 52 13.34 -9.15 -11.29
N GLN A 53 13.37 -10.47 -11.22
CA GLN A 53 12.54 -11.32 -12.09
C GLN A 53 11.05 -11.08 -11.84
N ALA A 54 10.65 -10.92 -10.58
CA ALA A 54 9.27 -10.63 -10.22
C ALA A 54 8.79 -9.28 -10.77
N GLN A 55 9.62 -8.24 -10.68
CA GLN A 55 9.33 -6.93 -11.28
C GLN A 55 9.19 -6.99 -12.80
N GLU A 56 9.98 -7.83 -13.48
CA GLU A 56 9.89 -8.01 -14.92
C GLU A 56 8.57 -8.69 -15.32
N VAL A 57 8.15 -9.70 -14.57
CA VAL A 57 6.86 -10.37 -14.77
C VAL A 57 5.70 -9.41 -14.50
N GLU A 58 5.74 -8.65 -13.40
CA GLU A 58 4.72 -7.63 -13.08
C GLU A 58 4.60 -6.59 -14.21
N ARG A 59 5.75 -6.11 -14.72
CA ARG A 59 5.80 -5.18 -15.86
C ARG A 59 5.14 -5.77 -17.11
N ASN A 60 5.42 -7.04 -17.42
CA ASN A 60 4.83 -7.70 -18.59
C ASN A 60 3.31 -7.85 -18.46
N ILE A 61 2.82 -8.20 -17.26
CA ILE A 61 1.38 -8.27 -16.97
C ILE A 61 0.73 -6.88 -17.10
N PHE A 62 1.40 -5.82 -16.65
CA PHE A 62 0.91 -4.45 -16.80
C PHE A 62 0.81 -4.02 -18.27
N ILE A 63 1.82 -4.35 -19.09
CA ILE A 63 1.79 -4.08 -20.53
C ILE A 63 0.63 -4.83 -21.18
N GLU A 64 0.45 -6.12 -20.87
CA GLU A 64 -0.65 -6.91 -21.40
C GLU A 64 -2.01 -6.35 -20.98
N LYS A 65 -2.16 -5.95 -19.71
CA LYS A 65 -3.36 -5.30 -19.20
C LYS A 65 -3.68 -4.03 -19.98
N GLN A 66 -2.68 -3.19 -20.27
CA GLN A 66 -2.87 -1.98 -21.05
C GLN A 66 -3.31 -2.27 -22.49
N LEU A 67 -2.75 -3.30 -23.13
CA LEU A 67 -3.19 -3.73 -24.45
C LEU A 67 -4.66 -4.18 -24.45
N VAL A 68 -5.08 -4.94 -23.43
CA VAL A 68 -6.48 -5.38 -23.29
C VAL A 68 -7.41 -4.20 -23.08
N ILE A 69 -7.03 -3.21 -22.27
CA ILE A 69 -7.81 -1.98 -22.06
C ILE A 69 -7.98 -1.20 -23.37
N ASN A 70 -6.90 -1.05 -24.14
CA ASN A 70 -6.96 -0.36 -25.43
C ASN A 70 -7.92 -1.07 -26.39
N ILE A 71 -7.85 -2.40 -26.49
CA ILE A 71 -8.77 -3.20 -27.30
C ILE A 71 -10.23 -3.03 -26.83
N LEU A 72 -10.48 -3.05 -25.53
CA LEU A 72 -11.83 -2.85 -24.99
C LEU A 72 -12.36 -1.44 -25.26
N THR A 73 -11.49 -0.44 -25.26
CA THR A 73 -11.82 0.95 -25.60
C THR A 73 -12.15 1.10 -27.09
N ASP A 74 -11.40 0.43 -27.97
CA ASP A 74 -11.70 0.41 -29.41
C ASP A 74 -13.02 -0.30 -29.72
N LEU A 75 -13.33 -1.38 -28.99
CA LEU A 75 -14.59 -2.13 -29.13
C LEU A 75 -15.79 -1.39 -28.54
N ASN A 76 -15.59 -0.60 -27.49
CA ASN A 76 -16.60 0.22 -26.84
C ASN A 76 -15.97 1.53 -26.31
N PRO A 77 -16.16 2.67 -27.02
CA PRO A 77 -15.56 3.95 -26.63
C PRO A 77 -15.90 4.41 -25.21
N ASN A 78 -17.08 4.03 -24.69
CA ASN A 78 -17.51 4.39 -23.34
C ASN A 78 -16.83 3.54 -22.25
N PHE A 79 -16.08 2.50 -22.62
CA PHE A 79 -15.33 1.67 -21.68
C PHE A 79 -14.26 2.47 -20.95
N HIS A 80 -13.60 3.42 -21.63
CA HIS A 80 -12.55 4.23 -21.04
C HIS A 80 -13.08 5.07 -19.89
N ASP A 81 -14.24 5.72 -20.03
CA ASP A 81 -14.80 6.56 -18.97
C ASP A 81 -15.20 5.75 -17.74
N ILE A 82 -15.78 4.57 -17.94
CA ILE A 82 -16.17 3.65 -16.86
C ILE A 82 -14.93 3.11 -16.13
N TYR A 83 -13.91 2.71 -16.89
CA TYR A 83 -12.69 2.11 -16.35
C TYR A 83 -11.73 3.16 -15.75
N ALA A 84 -11.63 4.34 -16.36
CA ALA A 84 -10.84 5.46 -15.88
C ALA A 84 -11.41 6.01 -14.57
N MET A 85 -12.74 6.09 -14.43
CA MET A 85 -13.38 6.47 -13.16
C MET A 85 -13.03 5.46 -12.05
N SER A 86 -13.09 4.16 -12.34
CA SER A 86 -12.69 3.11 -11.39
C SER A 86 -11.20 3.17 -11.03
N ASN A 87 -10.32 3.45 -11.99
CA ASN A 87 -8.88 3.57 -11.76
C ASN A 87 -8.51 4.85 -11.00
N LEU A 88 -9.15 5.99 -11.30
CA LEU A 88 -8.95 7.25 -10.58
C LEU A 88 -9.35 7.11 -9.11
N VAL A 89 -10.48 6.46 -8.84
CA VAL A 89 -10.93 6.17 -7.48
C VAL A 89 -9.94 5.23 -6.77
N TYR A 90 -9.46 4.18 -7.44
CA TYR A 90 -8.42 3.29 -6.90
C TYR A 90 -7.10 4.03 -6.60
N TYR A 91 -6.60 4.86 -7.54
CA TYR A 91 -5.38 5.63 -7.33
C TYR A 91 -5.54 6.71 -6.26
N PHE A 92 -6.71 7.34 -6.15
CA PHE A 92 -7.04 8.25 -5.06
C PHE A 92 -6.96 7.54 -3.70
N PHE A 93 -7.55 6.35 -3.58
CA PHE A 93 -7.47 5.57 -2.35
C PHE A 93 -6.04 5.10 -2.05
N MET A 94 -5.27 4.69 -3.05
CA MET A 94 -3.87 4.26 -2.88
C MET A 94 -2.94 5.41 -2.48
N ASP A 95 -3.08 6.59 -3.08
CA ASP A 95 -2.32 7.80 -2.69
C ASP A 95 -2.67 8.21 -1.26
N LYS A 96 -3.97 8.23 -0.93
CA LYS A 96 -4.45 8.52 0.43
C LYS A 96 -3.94 7.50 1.44
N LEU A 97 -3.93 6.21 1.10
CA LEU A 97 -3.42 5.14 1.94
C LEU A 97 -1.92 5.29 2.19
N SER A 98 -1.12 5.59 1.16
CA SER A 98 0.31 5.85 1.29
C SER A 98 0.61 7.05 2.20
N ASN A 99 -0.19 8.12 2.08
CA ASN A 99 -0.08 9.28 2.95
C ASN A 99 -0.44 8.94 4.40
N LEU A 100 -1.50 8.16 4.62
CA LEU A 100 -1.90 7.69 5.95
C LEU A 100 -0.85 6.77 6.58
N ASP A 101 -0.26 5.84 5.82
CA ASP A 101 0.82 4.97 6.29
C ASP A 101 2.01 5.79 6.79
N SER A 102 2.42 6.82 6.02
CA SER A 102 3.50 7.72 6.43
C SER A 102 3.16 8.51 7.70
N MET A 103 1.93 8.99 7.83
CA MET A 103 1.49 9.74 9.02
C MET A 103 1.43 8.86 10.26
N VAL A 104 0.91 7.63 10.13
CA VAL A 104 0.84 6.68 11.26
C VAL A 104 2.24 6.37 11.80
N GLU A 105 3.23 6.18 10.93
CA GLU A 105 4.61 5.90 11.35
C GLU A 105 5.26 7.08 12.09
N ASP A 106 5.07 8.31 11.57
CA ASP A 106 5.55 9.54 12.24
C ASP A 106 4.93 9.73 13.63
N TYR A 107 3.63 9.43 13.79
CA TYR A 107 2.97 9.49 15.09
C TYR A 107 3.47 8.39 16.05
N LYS A 108 3.75 7.18 15.57
CA LYS A 108 4.37 6.12 16.37
C LYS A 108 5.76 6.49 16.87
N GLU A 109 6.60 7.07 16.01
CA GLU A 109 7.92 7.55 16.40
C GLU A 109 7.83 8.62 17.50
N LYS A 110 6.91 9.58 17.36
CA LYS A 110 6.65 10.62 18.38
C LYS A 110 6.12 10.04 19.69
N THR A 111 5.19 9.08 19.63
CA THR A 111 4.69 8.35 20.80
C THR A 111 5.84 7.67 21.55
N ASN A 112 6.73 6.96 20.82
CA ASN A 112 7.87 6.27 21.40
C ASN A 112 8.88 7.25 22.05
N PHE A 113 9.17 8.36 21.38
CA PHE A 113 10.05 9.41 21.92
C PHE A 113 9.53 9.98 23.25
N ILE A 114 8.23 10.29 23.31
CA ILE A 114 7.60 10.82 24.53
C ILE A 114 7.61 9.78 25.65
N LEU A 115 7.32 8.51 25.34
CA LEU A 115 7.43 7.42 26.32
C LEU A 115 8.85 7.30 26.87
N SER A 116 9.88 7.33 26.02
CA SER A 116 11.28 7.33 26.46
C SER A 116 11.60 8.51 27.38
N MET A 117 11.09 9.70 27.06
CA MET A 117 11.27 10.90 27.90
C MET A 117 10.61 10.73 29.28
N LEU A 118 9.40 10.17 29.35
CA LEU A 118 8.68 9.92 30.60
C LEU A 118 9.35 8.86 31.48
N HIS A 119 10.05 7.89 30.86
CA HIS A 119 10.84 6.86 31.55
C HIS A 119 12.14 7.39 32.16
N CYS A 120 12.69 8.51 31.66
CA CYS A 120 13.84 9.18 32.27
C CYS A 120 13.41 9.95 33.54
N HIS A 121 13.38 9.26 34.69
CA HIS A 121 12.85 9.77 35.95
C HIS A 121 13.56 11.00 36.55
N SER A 122 14.77 11.34 36.13
CA SER A 122 15.60 12.39 36.75
C SER A 122 15.46 13.79 36.15
N ALA A 123 14.72 13.98 35.05
CA ALA A 123 14.79 15.22 34.26
C ALA A 123 13.55 16.13 34.32
N LEU A 124 12.42 15.65 34.86
CA LEU A 124 11.13 16.34 34.75
C LEU A 124 10.52 16.61 36.13
N THR A 125 10.03 17.84 36.32
CA THR A 125 9.14 18.18 37.45
C THR A 125 7.78 17.51 37.27
N GLU A 126 7.01 17.38 38.35
CA GLU A 126 5.66 16.77 38.30
C GLU A 126 4.72 17.50 37.33
N ASN A 127 4.73 18.84 37.32
CA ASN A 127 3.93 19.61 36.37
C ASN A 127 4.33 19.35 34.91
N GLN A 128 5.63 19.25 34.62
CA GLN A 128 6.11 18.92 33.27
C GLN A 128 5.70 17.50 32.88
N ARG A 129 5.77 16.54 33.81
CA ARG A 129 5.32 15.16 33.61
C ARG A 129 3.82 15.10 33.26
N GLN A 130 2.98 15.83 33.97
CA GLN A 130 1.54 15.90 33.70
C GLN A 130 1.23 16.48 32.31
N LEU A 131 1.92 17.55 31.91
CA LEU A 131 1.75 18.14 30.58
C LEU A 131 2.20 17.19 29.46
N ILE A 132 3.29 16.47 29.66
CA ILE A 132 3.80 15.48 28.69
C ILE A 132 2.84 14.28 28.58
N ILE A 133 2.22 13.84 29.69
CA ILE A 133 1.19 12.79 29.67
C ILE A 133 -0.05 13.25 28.88
N LEU A 134 -0.50 14.50 29.07
CA LEU A 134 -1.59 15.09 28.29
C LEU A 134 -1.26 15.09 26.79
N LEU A 135 -0.05 15.50 26.42
CA LEU A 135 0.42 15.48 25.03
C LEU A 135 0.46 14.05 24.47
N LEU A 136 0.94 13.09 25.25
CA LEU A 136 0.98 11.68 24.85
C LEU A 136 -0.43 11.15 24.54
N ASN A 137 -1.41 11.48 25.37
CA ASN A 137 -2.80 11.05 25.16
C ASN A 137 -3.38 11.66 23.87
N GLN A 138 -3.11 12.94 23.60
CA GLN A 138 -3.55 13.59 22.37
C GLN A 138 -2.91 12.95 21.12
N ILE A 139 -1.61 12.66 21.17
CA ILE A 139 -0.89 12.02 20.05
C ILE A 139 -1.43 10.61 19.81
N ARG A 140 -1.67 9.83 20.87
CA ARG A 140 -2.28 8.49 20.76
C ARG A 140 -3.69 8.54 20.19
N GLU A 141 -4.50 9.52 20.56
CA GLU A 141 -5.85 9.67 20.01
C GLU A 141 -5.81 9.92 18.49
N VAL A 142 -4.87 10.75 18.03
CA VAL A 142 -4.67 10.98 16.58
C VAL A 142 -4.18 9.70 15.89
N GLU A 143 -3.22 9.00 16.49
CA GLU A 143 -2.71 7.72 15.95
C GLU A 143 -3.84 6.69 15.76
N VAL A 144 -4.72 6.53 16.75
CA VAL A 144 -5.87 5.62 16.67
C VAL A 144 -6.82 6.03 15.54
N ARG A 145 -7.12 7.32 15.39
CA ARG A 145 -8.00 7.81 14.31
C ARG A 145 -7.40 7.58 12.92
N LEU A 146 -6.09 7.77 12.77
CA LEU A 146 -5.39 7.50 11.51
C LEU A 146 -5.43 6.01 11.15
N ILE A 147 -5.28 5.12 12.15
CA ILE A 147 -5.40 3.67 11.96
C ILE A 147 -6.83 3.29 11.54
N GLN A 148 -7.86 3.86 12.17
CA GLN A 148 -9.25 3.61 11.79
C GLN A 148 -9.57 4.08 10.37
N GLU A 149 -9.07 5.26 9.97
CA GLU A 149 -9.24 5.77 8.60
C GLU A 149 -8.54 4.88 7.57
N ARG A 150 -7.35 4.39 7.90
CA ARG A 150 -6.60 3.43 7.08
C ARG A 150 -7.36 2.10 6.91
N GLU A 151 -7.89 1.54 7.99
CA GLU A 151 -8.71 0.32 7.95
C GLU A 151 -9.98 0.50 7.11
N LEU A 152 -10.61 1.68 7.22
CA LEU A 152 -11.77 2.02 6.42
C LEU A 152 -11.43 2.03 4.93
N ILE A 153 -10.33 2.68 4.52
CA ILE A 153 -9.89 2.69 3.12
C ILE A 153 -9.59 1.26 2.63
N LEU A 154 -8.90 0.44 3.43
CA LEU A 154 -8.62 -0.96 3.10
C LEU A 154 -9.88 -1.83 2.99
N HIS A 155 -10.99 -1.44 3.60
CA HIS A 155 -12.26 -2.13 3.46
C HIS A 155 -12.98 -1.83 2.14
N TYR A 156 -12.70 -0.66 1.55
CA TYR A 156 -13.38 -0.17 0.32
C TYR A 156 -12.51 -0.27 -0.95
N ILE A 157 -11.23 -0.63 -0.81
CA ILE A 157 -10.37 -1.08 -1.91
C ILE A 157 -10.57 -2.58 -2.09
#